data_AF-A0A7I7SS17-F1
#
_entry.id   AF-A0A7I7SS17-F1
#
_cell.length_a   1.000
_cell.length_b   1.000
_cell.length_c   1.000
_cell.angle_alpha   90.00
_cell.angle_beta   90.00
_cell.angle_gamma   90.00
#
_symmetry.space_group_name_H-M   'P 1'
#
loop_
_entity.id
_entity.type
_entity.pdbx_description
1 polymer ?
#
loop_
_entity_poly.entity_id
_entity_poly.type
_entity_poly.pdbx_seq_one_letter_code
_entity_poly.pdbx_strand_id
1 'polypeptide(L)'
;MIFTSIIAVADGSTDEQARAAPTVSSLSIGGLIKHITGVQRGWMARVAAPLRLVETADLDTVVPVPCDAPWFPSYVDAWSARWVFEHLITELAQHAGHADIIREALDGATMDELVGAAKGMQPQPWLTPWEPKSRGKRTCDGRRCATGKLVVCICGLAHFEDEFDQTSRSSQA
;
A
#
# COMPACT_ATOMS: atom_id res chain seq x y z
N MET A 1 5.09 -1.27 10.39
CA MET A 1 3.76 -0.83 10.87
C MET A 1 2.94 -0.19 9.76
N ILE A 2 3.41 0.85 9.06
CA ILE A 2 2.61 1.55 8.03
C ILE A 2 2.27 0.66 6.81
N PHE A 3 3.21 -0.12 6.30
CA PHE A 3 2.92 -1.09 5.22
C PHE A 3 1.92 -2.17 5.63
N THR A 4 1.98 -2.59 6.90
CA THR A 4 1.07 -3.59 7.44
C THR A 4 -0.36 -3.06 7.53
N SER A 5 -0.56 -1.78 7.83
CA SER A 5 -1.91 -1.20 7.95
C SER A 5 -2.60 -1.07 6.59
N ILE A 6 -1.92 -0.57 5.54
CA ILE A 6 -2.54 -0.42 4.22
C ILE A 6 -2.98 -1.79 3.64
N ILE A 7 -2.20 -2.85 3.91
CA ILE A 7 -2.53 -4.22 3.50
C ILE A 7 -3.69 -4.78 4.33
N ALA A 8 -3.66 -4.59 5.66
CA ALA A 8 -4.71 -5.07 6.55
C ALA A 8 -6.08 -4.42 6.25
N VAL A 9 -6.10 -3.14 5.88
CA VAL A 9 -7.32 -2.42 5.46
C VAL A 9 -7.92 -2.99 4.18
N ALA A 10 -7.06 -3.42 3.26
CA ALA A 10 -7.49 -4.03 2.02
C ALA A 10 -7.98 -5.48 2.22
N ASP A 11 -7.38 -6.19 3.18
CA ASP A 11 -7.66 -7.60 3.40
C ASP A 11 -9.10 -7.84 3.87
N GLY A 12 -9.68 -8.94 3.37
CA GLY A 12 -11.07 -9.28 3.64
C GLY A 12 -12.12 -8.30 3.09
N SER A 13 -11.74 -7.22 2.40
CA SER A 13 -12.68 -6.33 1.73
C SER A 13 -13.32 -6.98 0.50
N THR A 14 -14.60 -6.69 0.25
CA THR A 14 -15.28 -7.13 -0.99
C THR A 14 -14.94 -6.20 -2.16
N ASP A 15 -15.13 -6.67 -3.39
CA ASP A 15 -14.99 -5.84 -4.61
C ASP A 15 -15.88 -4.58 -4.57
N GLU A 16 -17.05 -4.69 -3.95
CA GLU A 16 -17.98 -3.57 -3.77
C GLU A 16 -17.44 -2.57 -2.76
N GLN A 17 -16.99 -3.05 -1.58
CA GLN A 17 -16.34 -2.21 -0.57
C GLN A 17 -15.09 -1.51 -1.11
N ALA A 18 -14.26 -2.22 -1.88
CA ALA A 18 -13.05 -1.66 -2.46
C ALA A 18 -13.33 -0.52 -3.46
N ARG A 19 -14.50 -0.51 -4.11
CA ARG A 19 -14.93 0.54 -5.06
C ARG A 19 -15.81 1.61 -4.42
N ALA A 20 -16.30 1.38 -3.21
CA ALA A 20 -17.20 2.30 -2.54
C ALA A 20 -16.48 3.62 -2.20
N ALA A 21 -17.21 4.72 -2.36
CA ALA A 21 -16.79 6.05 -1.98
C ALA A 21 -17.80 6.59 -0.95
N PRO A 22 -17.56 6.38 0.36
CA PRO A 22 -18.56 6.66 1.40
C PRO A 22 -18.71 8.16 1.72
N THR A 23 -17.97 9.03 1.03
CA THR A 23 -18.05 10.49 1.19
C THR A 23 -18.41 11.13 -0.15
N VAL A 24 -18.60 12.46 -0.16
CA VAL A 24 -18.85 13.22 -1.40
C VAL A 24 -17.66 13.19 -2.39
N SER A 25 -16.48 12.83 -1.92
CA SER A 25 -15.29 12.63 -2.76
C SER A 25 -15.33 11.26 -3.42
N SER A 26 -14.68 11.11 -4.59
CA SER A 26 -14.49 9.81 -5.25
C SER A 26 -13.45 8.89 -4.57
N LEU A 27 -13.10 9.17 -3.31
CA LEU A 27 -12.07 8.46 -2.57
C LEU A 27 -12.56 7.07 -2.14
N SER A 28 -11.78 6.04 -2.47
CA SER A 28 -12.09 4.63 -2.18
C SER A 28 -10.83 3.88 -1.76
N ILE A 29 -10.97 2.76 -1.03
CA ILE A 29 -9.85 1.89 -0.64
C ILE A 29 -9.08 1.43 -1.89
N GLY A 30 -9.79 0.97 -2.92
CA GLY A 30 -9.16 0.54 -4.18
C GLY A 30 -8.46 1.68 -4.92
N GLY A 31 -9.02 2.90 -4.87
CA GLY A 31 -8.39 4.09 -5.44
C GLY A 31 -7.09 4.47 -4.72
N LEU A 32 -7.10 4.45 -3.38
CA LEU A 32 -5.94 4.73 -2.53
C LEU A 32 -4.82 3.72 -2.77
N ILE A 33 -5.13 2.42 -2.75
CA ILE A 33 -4.15 1.35 -3.01
C ILE A 33 -3.51 1.52 -4.38
N LYS A 34 -4.32 1.77 -5.42
CA LYS A 34 -3.84 2.00 -6.79
C LYS A 34 -2.91 3.21 -6.84
N HIS A 35 -3.30 4.32 -6.20
CA HIS A 35 -2.54 5.55 -6.17
C HIS A 35 -1.16 5.34 -5.51
N ILE A 36 -1.13 4.83 -4.27
CA ILE A 36 0.11 4.58 -3.51
C ILE A 36 1.03 3.63 -4.28
N THR A 37 0.49 2.54 -4.83
CA THR A 37 1.28 1.58 -5.62
C THR A 37 1.93 2.26 -6.83
N GLY A 38 1.21 3.15 -7.51
CA GLY A 38 1.74 3.94 -8.62
C GLY A 38 2.84 4.91 -8.19
N VAL A 39 2.62 5.65 -7.10
CA VAL A 39 3.58 6.59 -6.51
C VAL A 39 4.86 5.86 -6.11
N GLN A 40 4.73 4.80 -5.31
CA GLN A 40 5.84 3.98 -4.85
C GLN A 40 6.65 3.42 -6.01
N ARG A 41 6.00 2.79 -7.01
CA ARG A 41 6.71 2.27 -8.20
C ARG A 41 7.39 3.38 -8.99
N GLY A 42 6.75 4.53 -9.14
CA GLY A 42 7.33 5.68 -9.82
C GLY A 42 8.62 6.14 -9.14
N TRP A 43 8.61 6.36 -7.83
CA TRP A 43 9.79 6.79 -7.08
C TRP A 43 10.85 5.69 -7.00
N MET A 44 10.47 4.44 -6.78
CA MET A 44 11.39 3.30 -6.71
C MET A 44 12.02 2.95 -8.06
N ALA A 45 11.39 3.26 -9.20
CA ALA A 45 12.05 3.09 -10.50
C ALA A 45 13.13 4.15 -10.76
N ARG A 46 13.04 5.30 -10.06
CA ARG A 46 13.99 6.42 -10.19
C ARG A 46 15.20 6.26 -9.27
N VAL A 47 15.04 5.49 -8.21
CA VAL A 47 16.12 5.07 -7.31
C VAL A 47 16.58 3.68 -7.77
N ALA A 48 17.84 3.49 -8.12
CA ALA A 48 18.34 2.17 -8.53
C ALA A 48 18.22 1.14 -7.36
N ALA A 49 17.18 0.29 -7.40
CA ALA A 49 16.83 -0.81 -6.49
C ALA A 49 16.28 -0.46 -5.07
N PRO A 50 15.29 -1.20 -4.52
CA PRO A 50 14.47 -0.75 -3.39
C PRO A 50 14.83 -1.37 -2.03
N LEU A 51 14.58 -0.60 -0.97
CA LEU A 51 14.62 -0.88 0.47
C LEU A 51 15.97 -1.32 1.09
N ARG A 52 16.79 -2.14 0.42
CA ARG A 52 18.19 -2.36 0.87
C ARG A 52 19.04 -1.09 0.75
N LEU A 53 18.65 -0.17 -0.15
CA LEU A 53 19.24 1.16 -0.22
C LEU A 53 18.95 1.99 1.04
N VAL A 54 17.89 1.80 1.83
CA VAL A 54 17.75 2.66 3.04
C VAL A 54 18.89 2.39 4.04
N GLU A 55 19.42 1.16 4.05
CA GLU A 55 20.57 0.77 4.87
C GLU A 55 21.91 1.09 4.22
N THR A 56 21.99 1.11 2.89
CA THR A 56 23.27 1.24 2.15
C THR A 56 23.37 2.44 1.20
N ALA A 57 22.30 3.23 1.05
CA ALA A 57 22.27 4.39 0.17
C ALA A 57 22.95 5.55 0.85
N ASP A 58 23.69 6.28 0.04
CA ASP A 58 23.94 7.68 0.32
C ASP A 58 22.60 8.44 0.20
N LEU A 59 22.06 8.86 1.34
CA LEU A 59 20.80 9.60 1.41
C LEU A 59 20.90 10.98 0.75
N ASP A 60 22.11 11.47 0.47
CA ASP A 60 22.34 12.72 -0.24
C ASP A 60 22.50 12.51 -1.76
N THR A 61 22.36 11.26 -2.23
CA THR A 61 22.27 10.93 -3.66
C THR A 61 21.20 11.77 -4.35
N VAL A 62 21.59 12.34 -5.49
CA VAL A 62 20.73 13.19 -6.33
C VAL A 62 19.78 12.33 -7.15
N VAL A 63 18.47 12.55 -6.98
CA VAL A 63 17.37 11.93 -7.73
C VAL A 63 16.77 12.97 -8.66
N PRO A 64 16.88 12.80 -10.00
CA PRO A 64 16.41 13.80 -10.96
C PRO A 64 14.88 13.90 -10.97
N VAL A 65 14.37 15.13 -11.06
CA VAL A 65 12.93 15.40 -11.22
C VAL A 65 12.58 15.40 -12.71
N PRO A 66 11.55 14.67 -13.13
CA PRO A 66 11.08 14.73 -14.52
C PRO A 66 10.46 16.10 -14.82
N CYS A 67 11.02 16.82 -15.80
CA CYS A 67 10.49 18.11 -16.27
C CYS A 67 9.28 17.96 -17.23
N ASP A 68 8.97 16.74 -17.66
CA ASP A 68 7.90 16.42 -18.62
C ASP A 68 6.52 16.25 -17.96
N ALA A 69 6.48 16.14 -16.62
CA ALA A 69 5.26 15.98 -15.86
C ALA A 69 4.78 17.33 -15.28
N PRO A 70 3.54 17.76 -15.58
CA PRO A 70 3.06 19.11 -15.23
C PRO A 70 2.82 19.34 -13.72
N TRP A 71 2.83 18.28 -12.90
CA TRP A 71 2.67 18.37 -11.46
C TRP A 71 4.00 18.54 -10.70
N PHE A 72 5.14 18.40 -11.38
CA PHE A 72 6.43 18.70 -10.77
C PHE A 72 6.80 20.17 -10.96
N PRO A 73 7.41 20.83 -9.97
CA PRO A 73 7.86 22.21 -10.13
C PRO A 73 8.95 22.28 -11.20
N SER A 74 8.74 23.11 -12.23
CA SER A 74 9.66 23.23 -13.37
C SER A 74 11.03 23.84 -13.04
N TYR A 75 11.18 24.39 -11.83
CA TYR A 75 12.39 25.03 -11.34
C TYR A 75 13.22 24.11 -10.42
N VAL A 76 12.80 22.85 -10.25
CA VAL A 76 13.53 21.87 -9.44
C VAL A 76 14.10 20.80 -10.36
N ASP A 77 15.43 20.77 -10.48
CA ASP A 77 16.12 19.79 -11.33
C ASP A 77 16.28 18.42 -10.64
N ALA A 78 16.42 18.40 -9.31
CA ALA A 78 16.60 17.17 -8.54
C ALA A 78 16.25 17.34 -7.04
N TRP A 79 15.95 16.22 -6.38
CA TRP A 79 15.85 16.09 -4.93
C TRP A 79 16.91 15.11 -4.39
N SER A 80 17.19 15.14 -3.09
CA SER A 80 17.99 14.08 -2.47
C SER A 80 17.16 12.82 -2.25
N ALA A 81 17.81 11.65 -2.21
CA ALA A 81 17.16 10.39 -1.84
C ALA A 81 16.47 10.49 -0.47
N ARG A 82 17.05 11.25 0.48
CA ARG A 82 16.45 11.59 1.77
C ARG A 82 15.07 12.21 1.62
N TRP A 83 14.96 13.27 0.81
CA TRP A 83 13.70 13.96 0.58
C TRP A 83 12.66 13.00 -0.05
N VAL A 84 13.09 12.18 -1.02
CA VAL A 84 12.22 11.21 -1.69
C VAL A 84 11.68 10.17 -0.70
N PHE A 85 12.53 9.64 0.19
CA PHE A 85 12.10 8.68 1.22
C PHE A 85 11.17 9.31 2.25
N GLU A 86 11.47 10.52 2.73
CA GLU A 86 10.60 11.25 3.65
C GLU A 86 9.23 11.55 3.02
N HIS A 87 9.22 11.96 1.75
CA HIS A 87 8.01 12.20 0.99
C HIS A 87 7.19 10.91 0.83
N LEU A 88 7.83 9.78 0.49
CA LEU A 88 7.15 8.48 0.40
C LEU A 88 6.55 8.03 1.73
N ILE A 89 7.27 8.21 2.85
CA ILE A 89 6.77 7.87 4.19
C ILE A 89 5.53 8.71 4.51
N THR A 90 5.59 10.02 4.24
CA THR A 90 4.51 10.96 4.51
C THR A 90 3.27 10.63 3.68
N GLU A 91 3.44 10.44 2.37
CA GLU A 91 2.34 10.03 1.48
C GLU A 91 1.71 8.73 1.96
N LEU A 92 2.54 7.71 2.25
CA LEU A 92 2.03 6.41 2.70
C LEU A 92 1.25 6.52 4.02
N ALA A 93 1.75 7.30 4.99
CA ALA A 93 1.06 7.51 6.26
C ALA A 93 -0.29 8.22 6.07
N GLN A 94 -0.35 9.25 5.22
CA GLN A 94 -1.58 9.98 4.93
C GLN A 94 -2.63 9.08 4.27
N HIS A 95 -2.22 8.29 3.26
CA HIS A 95 -3.15 7.40 2.57
C HIS A 95 -3.59 6.21 3.43
N ALA A 96 -2.73 5.72 4.34
CA ALA A 96 -3.12 4.71 5.32
C ALA A 96 -4.25 5.21 6.23
N GLY A 97 -4.11 6.42 6.78
CA GLY A 97 -5.16 7.02 7.62
C GLY A 97 -6.47 7.25 6.87
N HIS A 98 -6.41 7.66 5.59
CA HIS A 98 -7.63 7.75 4.76
C HIS A 98 -8.27 6.38 4.52
N ALA A 99 -7.47 5.34 4.30
CA ALA A 99 -7.99 3.98 4.09
C ALA A 99 -8.67 3.45 5.35
N ASP A 100 -8.09 3.70 6.53
CA ASP A 100 -8.67 3.34 7.84
C ASP A 100 -10.07 3.95 8.01
N ILE A 101 -10.21 5.27 7.79
CA ILE A 101 -11.50 5.97 7.93
C ILE A 101 -12.55 5.44 6.95
N ILE A 102 -12.16 5.14 5.70
CA ILE A 102 -13.08 4.56 4.72
C ILE A 102 -13.52 3.17 5.15
N ARG A 103 -12.59 2.35 5.66
CA ARG A 103 -12.90 1.01 6.12
C ARG A 103 -13.85 1.01 7.32
N GLU A 104 -13.58 1.85 8.30
CA GLU A 104 -14.45 2.05 9.47
C GLU A 104 -15.86 2.48 9.02
N ALA A 105 -15.97 3.40 8.05
CA ALA A 105 -17.27 3.85 7.53
C ALA A 105 -18.05 2.76 6.77
N LEU A 106 -17.37 1.74 6.21
CA LEU A 106 -18.01 0.70 5.40
C LEU A 106 -18.58 -0.44 6.23
N ASP A 107 -17.86 -0.92 7.24
CA ASP A 107 -18.29 -2.06 8.04
C ASP A 107 -17.97 -1.98 9.54
N GLY A 108 -17.41 -0.85 9.99
CA GLY A 108 -17.04 -0.60 11.38
C GLY A 108 -15.72 -1.24 11.82
N ALA A 109 -14.97 -1.87 10.90
CA ALA A 109 -13.69 -2.47 11.24
C ALA A 109 -12.64 -1.40 11.54
N THR A 110 -11.97 -1.52 12.69
CA THR A 110 -10.87 -0.63 13.07
C THR A 110 -9.51 -1.23 12.71
N MET A 111 -8.49 -0.38 12.60
CA MET A 111 -7.13 -0.79 12.18
C MET A 111 -6.56 -1.91 13.05
N ASP A 112 -6.65 -1.79 14.38
CA ASP A 112 -6.08 -2.79 15.29
C ASP A 112 -6.73 -4.16 15.14
N GLU A 113 -8.05 -4.21 14.94
CA GLU A 113 -8.79 -5.45 14.73
C GLU A 113 -8.40 -6.13 13.42
N LEU A 114 -8.22 -5.34 12.35
CA LEU A 114 -7.79 -5.82 11.03
C LEU A 114 -6.34 -6.32 11.07
N VAL A 115 -5.44 -5.59 11.72
CA VAL A 115 -4.05 -6.03 11.91
C VAL A 115 -3.99 -7.29 12.78
N GLY A 116 -4.81 -7.37 13.83
CA GLY A 116 -4.94 -8.56 14.67
C GLY A 116 -5.38 -9.78 13.86
N ALA A 117 -6.38 -9.61 12.97
CA ALA A 117 -6.84 -10.65 12.07
C ALA A 117 -5.77 -11.08 11.07
N ALA A 118 -5.11 -10.12 10.41
CA ALA A 118 -4.05 -10.40 9.44
C ALA A 118 -2.85 -11.13 10.05
N LYS A 119 -2.55 -10.86 11.33
CA LYS A 119 -1.51 -11.54 12.10
C LYS A 119 -1.95 -12.87 12.71
N GLY A 120 -3.20 -13.30 12.52
CA GLY A 120 -3.74 -14.51 13.13
C GLY A 120 -3.73 -14.48 14.67
N MET A 121 -3.82 -13.29 15.27
CA MET A 121 -3.84 -13.15 16.72
C MET A 121 -5.08 -13.82 17.30
N GLN A 122 -4.97 -14.39 18.49
CA GLN A 122 -6.13 -14.85 19.25
C GLN A 122 -6.82 -13.66 19.92
N PRO A 123 -8.14 -13.73 20.19
CA PRO A 123 -8.84 -12.68 20.95
C PRO A 123 -8.16 -12.38 22.29
N GLN A 124 -7.96 -11.10 22.56
CA GLN A 124 -7.38 -10.57 23.79
C GLN A 124 -8.43 -9.71 24.52
N PRO A 125 -8.29 -9.47 25.84
CA PRO A 125 -9.24 -8.66 26.59
C PRO A 125 -9.45 -7.23 26.05
N TRP A 126 -8.47 -6.69 25.32
CA TRP A 126 -8.48 -5.34 24.75
C TRP A 126 -8.51 -5.32 23.22
N LEU A 127 -8.55 -6.49 22.56
CA LEU A 127 -8.51 -6.59 21.11
C LEU A 127 -9.21 -7.86 20.65
N THR A 128 -10.29 -7.70 19.87
CA THR A 128 -10.91 -8.82 19.15
C THR A 128 -10.51 -8.72 17.69
N PRO A 129 -9.73 -9.68 17.15
CA PRO A 129 -9.43 -9.74 15.72
C PRO A 129 -10.71 -9.63 14.88
N TRP A 130 -10.66 -8.83 13.82
CA TRP A 130 -11.81 -8.62 12.95
C TRP A 130 -12.19 -9.92 12.22
N GLU A 131 -13.49 -10.21 12.16
CA GLU A 131 -14.03 -11.29 11.33
C GLU A 131 -14.96 -10.75 10.24
N PRO A 132 -14.91 -11.29 9.01
CA PRO A 132 -15.81 -10.86 7.94
C PRO A 132 -17.26 -11.18 8.29
N LYS A 133 -18.11 -10.14 8.35
CA LYS A 133 -19.58 -10.31 8.50
C LYS A 133 -20.19 -11.17 7.38
N SER A 134 -19.59 -11.15 6.19
CA SER A 134 -19.82 -12.13 5.12
C SER A 134 -18.59 -12.23 4.21
N ARG A 135 -18.15 -13.45 3.86
CA ARG A 135 -17.16 -13.62 2.78
C ARG A 135 -17.87 -13.39 1.44
N GLY A 136 -17.88 -12.15 0.95
CA GLY A 136 -18.24 -11.88 -0.44
C GLY A 136 -17.39 -12.73 -1.39
N LYS A 137 -17.95 -13.17 -2.53
CA LYS A 137 -17.17 -13.88 -3.55
C LYS A 137 -16.05 -12.96 -4.04
N ARG A 138 -14.80 -13.24 -3.66
CA ARG A 138 -13.64 -12.61 -4.30
C ARG A 138 -13.68 -12.97 -5.78
N THR A 139 -13.69 -11.97 -6.65
CA THR A 139 -13.74 -12.18 -8.10
C THR A 139 -12.36 -12.52 -8.69
N CYS A 140 -11.28 -12.36 -7.93
CA CYS A 140 -9.92 -12.81 -8.29
C CYS A 140 -9.46 -14.00 -7.44
N ASP A 141 -8.95 -15.06 -8.08
CA ASP A 141 -8.41 -16.29 -7.46
C ASP A 141 -6.93 -16.16 -7.02
N GLY A 142 -6.42 -14.94 -6.95
CA GLY A 142 -5.02 -14.65 -6.68
C GLY A 142 -4.06 -14.85 -7.86
N ARG A 143 -4.49 -15.44 -8.98
CA ARG A 143 -3.62 -15.68 -10.15
C ARG A 143 -3.99 -14.89 -11.39
N ARG A 144 -5.27 -14.59 -11.65
CA ARG A 144 -5.69 -13.75 -12.80
C ARG A 144 -6.96 -12.95 -12.52
N CYS A 145 -6.96 -11.66 -12.87
CA CYS A 145 -8.17 -10.85 -13.00
C CYS A 145 -8.74 -11.04 -14.41
N ALA A 146 -10.02 -11.37 -14.55
CA ALA A 146 -10.66 -11.74 -15.83
C ALA A 146 -10.68 -10.63 -16.89
N THR A 147 -10.27 -9.40 -16.57
CA THR A 147 -10.38 -8.23 -17.44
C THR A 147 -9.07 -7.81 -18.12
N GLY A 148 -7.96 -8.50 -17.88
CA GLY A 148 -6.67 -8.23 -18.58
C GLY A 148 -6.08 -6.83 -18.34
N LYS A 149 -6.73 -5.98 -17.55
CA LYS A 149 -6.22 -4.69 -17.10
C LYS A 149 -5.52 -4.91 -15.77
N LEU A 150 -4.33 -4.33 -15.62
CA LEU A 150 -3.53 -4.30 -14.40
C LEU A 150 -4.25 -3.50 -13.31
N VAL A 151 -5.40 -4.01 -12.83
CA VAL A 151 -5.94 -3.66 -11.53
C VAL A 151 -5.05 -4.40 -10.57
N VAL A 152 -4.40 -3.67 -9.66
CA VAL A 152 -3.72 -4.26 -8.51
C VAL A 152 -4.79 -5.03 -7.74
N CYS A 153 -5.02 -6.31 -8.07
CA CYS A 153 -5.81 -7.21 -7.24
C CYS A 153 -5.07 -7.22 -5.90
N ILE A 154 -5.80 -7.12 -4.81
CA ILE A 154 -5.23 -7.04 -3.46
C ILE A 154 -4.28 -8.23 -3.20
N CYS A 155 -4.48 -9.38 -3.87
CA CYS A 155 -3.53 -10.50 -3.90
C CYS A 155 -2.14 -10.19 -4.47
N GLY A 156 -2.01 -9.26 -5.42
CA GLY A 156 -0.72 -8.86 -5.98
C GLY A 156 0.14 -8.01 -5.04
N LEU A 157 -0.47 -7.41 -4.00
CA LEU A 157 0.28 -6.79 -2.89
C LEU A 157 0.81 -7.85 -1.92
N ALA A 158 0.04 -8.90 -1.64
CA ALA A 158 0.51 -10.02 -0.81
C ALA A 158 1.72 -10.74 -1.44
N HIS A 159 1.74 -10.90 -2.77
CA HIS A 159 2.89 -11.47 -3.47
C HIS A 159 4.13 -10.58 -3.50
N PHE A 160 4.00 -9.27 -3.27
CA PHE A 160 5.14 -8.36 -3.16
C PHE A 160 5.93 -8.61 -1.87
N GLU A 161 5.26 -8.99 -0.77
CA GLU A 161 5.94 -9.38 0.48
C GLU A 161 6.65 -10.74 0.35
N ASP A 162 6.05 -11.72 -0.36
CA ASP A 162 6.67 -13.03 -0.60
C ASP A 162 7.93 -12.94 -1.50
N GLU A 163 7.89 -12.14 -2.56
CA GLU A 163 9.08 -11.88 -3.40
C GLU A 163 10.17 -11.14 -2.60
N PHE A 164 9.78 -10.25 -1.69
CA PHE A 164 10.70 -9.54 -0.81
C PHE A 164 11.35 -10.46 0.23
N ASP A 165 10.59 -11.37 0.87
CA ASP A 165 11.12 -12.34 1.84
C ASP A 165 12.04 -13.37 1.16
N GLN A 166 11.70 -13.87 -0.03
CA GLN A 166 12.52 -14.83 -0.78
C GLN A 166 13.84 -14.22 -1.25
N THR A 167 13.82 -12.99 -1.77
CA THR A 167 15.03 -12.29 -2.22
C THR A 167 15.97 -11.96 -1.04
N SER A 168 15.42 -11.75 0.16
CA SER A 168 16.19 -11.48 1.38
C SER A 168 16.99 -12.69 1.89
N ARG A 169 16.45 -13.90 1.72
CA ARG A 169 17.10 -15.18 2.12
C ARG A 169 18.19 -15.62 1.14
N SER A 170 18.04 -15.31 -0.16
CA SER A 170 19.03 -15.66 -1.18
C SER A 170 20.30 -14.80 -1.16
N SER A 171 20.30 -13.65 -0.48
CA SER A 171 21.46 -12.76 -0.39
C SER A 171 22.31 -12.97 0.87
N GLN A 172 22.00 -13.97 1.69
CA GLN A 172 22.76 -14.37 2.89
C GLN A 172 23.42 -15.75 2.76
N ALA A 173 23.43 -16.32 1.54
CA ALA A 173 24.06 -17.59 1.20
C ALA A 173 25.25 -17.38 0.26
#